data_AF-L7MJ72-F1
#
_entry.id   AF-L7MJ72-F1
#
_cell.length_a   1.000
_cell.length_b   1.000
_cell.length_c   1.000
_cell.angle_alpha   90.00
_cell.angle_beta   90.00
_cell.angle_gamma   90.00
#
_symmetry.space_group_name_H-M   'P 1'
#
loop_
_entity.id
_entity.type
_entity.pdbx_description
1 polymer ?
#
loop_
_entity_poly.entity_id
_entity_poly.type
_entity_poly.pdbx_seq_one_letter_code
_entity_poly.pdbx_strand_id
1 'polypeptide(L)'
;SGGGAAGLEHLQVAPDLKQALSLRVPQDFLRDHLGDYHFQNPNIFLKALLHPTFKTRDRKDRHDSFEPLDYIGSFVMDYIVSRYVLMNARNKSQHHMAQVKASVLRQDSLAYFAVKNDFHKYVFVDRPVEKASLREFAEGLRNIQTLSDLKYAKKKRSFVYKFFKSVMGAIFVDCGYNVQVVEPILLKMVKKDIDLLL
;
A
#
# COMPACT_ATOMS: atom_id res chain seq x y z
N SER A 1 -20.61 3.16 -24.17
CA SER A 1 -19.57 3.55 -25.13
C SER A 1 -18.21 3.21 -24.53
N GLY A 2 -17.48 2.27 -25.14
CA GLY A 2 -16.34 1.56 -24.55
C GLY A 2 -15.02 2.33 -24.62
N GLY A 3 -14.76 3.20 -23.63
CA GLY A 3 -13.51 3.96 -23.52
C GLY A 3 -12.56 3.55 -22.38
N GLY A 4 -12.88 2.52 -21.59
CA GLY A 4 -12.22 2.29 -20.29
C GLY A 4 -10.94 1.45 -20.27
N ALA A 5 -10.60 0.73 -21.35
CA ALA A 5 -9.52 -0.25 -21.33
C ALA A 5 -8.20 0.22 -21.99
N ALA A 6 -8.25 1.25 -22.84
CA ALA A 6 -7.07 1.76 -23.52
C ALA A 6 -6.26 2.64 -22.55
N GLY A 7 -5.11 2.13 -22.08
CA GLY A 7 -4.13 2.91 -21.30
C GLY A 7 -3.71 2.29 -19.96
N LEU A 8 -4.38 1.24 -19.48
CA LEU A 8 -4.02 0.55 -18.22
C LEU A 8 -3.06 -0.62 -18.42
N GLU A 9 -2.63 -0.91 -19.66
CA GLU A 9 -1.71 -2.02 -19.96
C GLU A 9 -0.42 -1.95 -19.15
N HIS A 10 0.10 -0.74 -18.92
CA HIS A 10 1.30 -0.51 -18.12
C HIS A 10 1.04 -0.55 -16.60
N LEU A 11 -0.21 -0.70 -16.16
CA LEU A 11 -0.61 -0.73 -14.75
C LEU A 11 -1.09 -2.12 -14.28
N GLN A 12 -0.97 -3.14 -15.13
CA GLN A 12 -1.23 -4.53 -14.78
C GLN A 12 -0.02 -5.42 -15.13
N VAL A 13 0.07 -6.59 -14.48
CA VAL A 13 1.04 -7.62 -14.90
C VAL A 13 0.58 -8.23 -16.23
N ALA A 14 1.45 -8.20 -17.23
CA ALA A 14 1.20 -8.84 -18.51
C ALA A 14 1.05 -10.38 -18.39
N PRO A 15 0.16 -11.04 -19.18
CA PRO A 15 -0.19 -12.45 -19.00
C PRO A 15 1.00 -13.43 -19.02
N ASP A 16 1.94 -13.25 -19.93
CA ASP A 16 3.13 -14.09 -20.06
C ASP A 16 4.14 -13.85 -18.93
N LEU A 17 4.23 -12.62 -18.39
CA LEU A 17 5.03 -12.35 -17.19
C LEU A 17 4.39 -13.01 -15.96
N LYS A 18 3.06 -12.94 -15.82
CA LYS A 18 2.32 -13.63 -14.76
C LYS A 18 2.59 -15.14 -14.79
N GLN A 19 2.58 -15.74 -15.99
CA GLN A 19 2.89 -17.16 -16.18
C GLN A 19 4.35 -17.47 -15.84
N ALA A 20 5.31 -16.72 -16.40
CA ALA A 20 6.74 -16.92 -16.16
C ALA A 20 7.09 -16.84 -14.66
N LEU A 21 6.51 -15.88 -13.95
CA LEU A 21 6.73 -15.70 -12.52
C LEU A 21 5.87 -16.61 -11.64
N SER A 22 4.91 -17.35 -12.23
CA SER A 22 3.93 -18.19 -11.54
C SER A 22 3.12 -17.42 -10.48
N LEU A 23 2.73 -16.18 -10.79
CA LEU A 23 2.02 -15.32 -9.84
C LEU A 23 0.57 -15.81 -9.64
N ARG A 24 0.16 -15.88 -8.38
CA ARG A 24 -1.20 -16.18 -7.94
C ARG A 24 -1.73 -15.02 -7.13
N VAL A 25 -2.99 -14.67 -7.35
CA VAL A 25 -3.66 -13.60 -6.60
C VAL A 25 -3.82 -14.06 -5.15
N PRO A 26 -3.30 -13.31 -4.15
CA PRO A 26 -3.50 -13.63 -2.75
C PRO A 26 -4.96 -13.40 -2.31
N GLN A 27 -5.81 -14.43 -2.45
CA GLN A 27 -7.23 -14.33 -2.15
C GLN A 27 -7.50 -14.01 -0.67
N ASP A 28 -6.68 -14.54 0.24
CA ASP A 28 -6.80 -14.25 1.67
C ASP A 28 -6.62 -12.77 1.97
N PHE A 29 -5.64 -12.11 1.32
CA PHE A 29 -5.43 -10.68 1.51
C PHE A 29 -6.65 -9.86 1.06
N LEU A 30 -7.22 -10.20 -0.10
CA LEU A 30 -8.39 -9.51 -0.63
C LEU A 30 -9.56 -9.61 0.35
N ARG A 31 -9.89 -10.83 0.79
CA ARG A 31 -10.99 -11.12 1.72
C ARG A 31 -10.80 -10.43 3.07
N ASP A 32 -9.60 -10.52 3.64
CA ASP A 32 -9.38 -10.13 5.04
C ASP A 32 -9.15 -8.60 5.18
N HIS A 33 -8.58 -7.96 4.16
CA HIS A 33 -8.15 -6.56 4.26
C HIS A 33 -8.93 -5.56 3.38
N LEU A 34 -9.55 -5.98 2.27
CA LEU A 34 -10.20 -5.04 1.35
C LEU A 34 -11.72 -4.91 1.51
N GLY A 35 -12.30 -5.61 2.49
CA GLY A 35 -13.74 -5.55 2.74
C GLY A 35 -14.51 -6.09 1.53
N ASP A 36 -15.53 -5.34 1.08
CA ASP A 36 -16.37 -5.75 -0.05
C ASP A 36 -15.79 -5.35 -1.43
N TYR A 37 -14.57 -4.80 -1.47
CA TYR A 37 -13.94 -4.41 -2.71
C TYR A 37 -13.43 -5.63 -3.49
N HIS A 38 -13.88 -5.76 -4.74
CA HIS A 38 -13.46 -6.80 -5.66
C HIS A 38 -12.79 -6.17 -6.87
N PHE A 39 -11.54 -6.57 -7.14
CA PHE A 39 -10.81 -6.09 -8.30
C PHE A 39 -11.48 -6.51 -9.60
N GLN A 40 -11.76 -5.55 -10.47
CA GLN A 40 -12.20 -5.83 -11.85
C GLN A 40 -11.07 -6.50 -12.63
N ASN A 41 -9.84 -6.04 -12.40
CA ASN A 41 -8.64 -6.62 -12.97
C ASN A 41 -7.63 -7.03 -11.87
N PRO A 42 -7.63 -8.30 -11.46
CA PRO A 42 -6.70 -8.81 -10.44
C PRO A 42 -5.21 -8.70 -10.83
N ASN A 43 -4.87 -8.50 -12.10
CA ASN A 43 -3.47 -8.32 -12.51
C ASN A 43 -2.92 -6.94 -12.10
N ILE A 44 -3.77 -5.94 -11.85
CA ILE A 44 -3.36 -4.66 -11.24
C ILE A 44 -2.92 -4.91 -9.80
N PHE A 45 -3.69 -5.69 -9.04
CA PHE A 45 -3.33 -6.08 -7.67
C PHE A 45 -2.03 -6.90 -7.61
N LEU A 46 -1.83 -7.84 -8.54
CA LEU A 46 -0.56 -8.57 -8.64
C LEU A 46 0.64 -7.64 -8.84
N LYS A 47 0.50 -6.64 -9.72
CA LYS A 47 1.55 -5.63 -9.96
C LYS A 47 1.84 -4.85 -8.69
N ALA A 48 0.80 -4.49 -7.94
CA ALA A 48 0.91 -3.73 -6.70
C ALA A 48 1.74 -4.43 -5.61
N LEU A 49 1.91 -5.75 -5.71
CA LEU A 49 2.70 -6.58 -4.80
C LEU A 49 4.07 -7.00 -5.37
N LEU A 50 4.39 -6.62 -6.61
CA LEU A 50 5.55 -7.13 -7.34
C LEU A 50 6.81 -6.29 -7.10
N HIS A 51 7.71 -6.76 -6.24
CA HIS A 51 9.02 -6.11 -6.07
C HIS A 51 9.86 -6.23 -7.36
N PRO A 52 10.64 -5.20 -7.75
CA PRO A 52 11.44 -5.25 -8.98
C PRO A 52 12.49 -6.37 -9.01
N THR A 53 12.92 -6.87 -7.84
CA THR A 53 13.94 -7.93 -7.74
C THR A 53 13.36 -9.35 -7.85
N PHE A 54 12.04 -9.53 -7.73
CA PHE A 54 11.44 -10.86 -7.67
C PHE A 54 11.65 -11.66 -8.96
N LYS A 55 12.42 -12.76 -8.89
CA LYS A 55 12.70 -13.67 -10.00
C LYS A 55 13.21 -12.95 -11.25
N THR A 56 14.11 -11.97 -11.07
CA THR A 56 14.66 -11.16 -12.18
C THR A 56 15.23 -11.98 -13.32
N ARG A 57 15.84 -13.15 -13.03
CA ARG A 57 16.37 -14.07 -14.05
C ARG A 57 15.29 -14.63 -14.99
N ASP A 58 14.04 -14.69 -14.54
CA ASP A 58 12.91 -15.21 -15.31
C ASP A 58 12.19 -14.10 -16.11
N ARG A 59 12.60 -12.84 -15.94
CA ARG A 59 12.02 -11.67 -16.61
C ARG A 59 12.79 -11.40 -17.90
N LYS A 60 12.24 -11.79 -19.05
CA LYS A 60 12.77 -11.51 -20.40
C LYS A 60 12.82 -9.99 -20.71
N ASP A 61 13.72 -9.27 -20.05
CA ASP A 61 13.91 -7.80 -20.12
C ASP A 61 12.69 -6.96 -19.70
N ARG A 62 11.80 -7.54 -18.92
CA ARG A 62 10.61 -6.86 -18.39
C ARG A 62 10.87 -6.25 -17.02
N HIS A 63 10.88 -4.93 -16.97
CA HIS A 63 11.09 -4.16 -15.74
C HIS A 63 9.79 -3.82 -15.01
N ASP A 64 8.87 -4.79 -14.90
CA ASP A 64 7.57 -4.56 -14.28
C ASP A 64 7.64 -4.54 -12.74
N SER A 65 6.97 -3.59 -12.09
CA SER A 65 7.04 -3.40 -10.64
C SER A 65 5.82 -2.65 -10.10
N PHE A 66 5.71 -2.62 -8.77
CA PHE A 66 4.70 -1.87 -8.03
C PHE A 66 4.81 -0.33 -8.19
N GLU A 67 5.91 0.19 -8.74
CA GLU A 67 6.32 1.60 -8.61
C GLU A 67 5.36 2.61 -9.23
N PRO A 68 4.77 2.40 -10.43
CA PRO A 68 3.77 3.32 -10.97
C PRO A 68 2.53 3.45 -10.06
N LEU A 69 2.14 2.34 -9.43
CA LEU A 69 1.01 2.30 -8.50
C LEU A 69 1.38 2.93 -7.14
N ASP A 70 2.63 2.79 -6.66
CA ASP A 70 3.17 3.51 -5.47
C ASP A 70 3.14 5.03 -5.69
N TYR A 71 3.51 5.47 -6.90
CA TYR A 71 3.48 6.87 -7.29
C TYR A 71 2.07 7.45 -7.17
N ILE A 72 1.09 6.91 -7.90
CA ILE A 72 -0.29 7.43 -7.85
C ILE A 72 -0.95 7.21 -6.48
N GLY A 73 -0.63 6.09 -5.83
CA GLY A 73 -1.05 5.75 -4.47
C GLY A 73 -0.67 6.81 -3.44
N SER A 74 0.50 7.43 -3.59
CA SER A 74 0.95 8.51 -2.71
C SER A 74 0.01 9.73 -2.76
N PHE A 75 -0.50 10.09 -3.93
CA PHE A 75 -1.38 11.26 -4.10
C PHE A 75 -2.79 11.00 -3.57
N VAL A 76 -3.38 9.83 -3.88
CA VAL A 76 -4.73 9.50 -3.39
C VAL A 76 -4.75 9.40 -1.86
N MET A 77 -3.69 8.84 -1.26
CA MET A 77 -3.55 8.81 0.19
C MET A 77 -3.35 10.19 0.81
N ASP A 78 -2.54 11.07 0.19
CA ASP A 78 -2.37 12.45 0.66
C ASP A 78 -3.71 13.19 0.66
N TYR A 79 -4.50 13.05 -0.39
CA TYR A 79 -5.83 13.64 -0.47
C TYR A 79 -6.77 13.11 0.62
N ILE A 80 -6.91 11.79 0.75
CA ILE A 80 -7.85 11.18 1.71
C ILE A 80 -7.48 11.57 3.15
N VAL A 81 -6.21 11.45 3.53
CA VAL A 81 -5.75 11.80 4.88
C VAL A 81 -5.89 13.30 5.12
N SER A 82 -5.52 14.15 4.16
CA SER A 82 -5.70 15.62 4.29
C SER A 82 -7.17 15.98 4.48
N ARG A 83 -8.08 15.39 3.71
CA ARG A 83 -9.52 15.61 3.82
C ARG A 83 -10.05 15.14 5.18
N TYR A 84 -9.66 13.95 5.63
CA TYR A 84 -10.08 13.42 6.93
C TYR A 84 -9.60 14.31 8.08
N VAL A 85 -8.34 14.75 8.07
CA VAL A 85 -7.79 15.68 9.07
C VAL A 85 -8.52 17.03 9.03
N LEU A 86 -8.70 17.60 7.83
CA LEU A 86 -9.44 18.86 7.64
C LEU A 86 -10.85 18.78 8.19
N MET A 87 -11.52 17.63 8.13
CA MET A 87 -12.88 17.49 8.65
C MET A 87 -12.92 17.27 10.16
N ASN A 88 -11.98 16.51 10.72
CA ASN A 88 -12.09 16.03 12.09
C ASN A 88 -11.18 16.74 13.11
N ALA A 89 -10.14 17.47 12.70
CA ALA A 89 -9.24 18.18 13.63
C ALA A 89 -9.98 19.25 14.44
N ARG A 90 -9.76 19.31 15.76
CA ARG A 90 -10.29 20.41 16.59
C ARG A 90 -9.60 21.73 16.29
N ASN A 91 -8.28 21.68 16.07
CA ASN A 91 -7.46 22.81 15.68
C ASN A 91 -7.25 22.82 14.15
N LYS A 92 -7.85 23.78 13.44
CA LYS A 92 -7.74 23.90 11.97
C LYS A 92 -6.55 24.75 11.50
N SER A 93 -5.59 25.06 12.37
CA SER A 93 -4.38 25.78 11.93
C SER A 93 -3.60 24.94 10.92
N GLN A 94 -3.06 25.61 9.89
CA GLN A 94 -2.28 24.96 8.84
C GLN A 94 -1.12 24.13 9.41
N HIS A 95 -0.42 24.68 10.42
CA HIS A 95 0.69 24.00 11.10
C HIS A 95 0.25 22.67 11.74
N HIS A 96 -0.83 22.69 12.53
CA HIS A 96 -1.32 21.49 13.21
C HIS A 96 -1.78 20.41 12.22
N MET A 97 -2.60 20.77 11.22
CA MET A 97 -3.07 19.82 10.22
C MET A 97 -1.92 19.22 9.40
N ALA A 98 -0.91 20.03 9.05
CA ALA A 98 0.28 19.57 8.37
C ALA A 98 1.10 18.60 9.23
N GLN A 99 1.21 18.86 10.54
CA GLN A 99 1.90 17.99 11.50
C GLN A 99 1.21 16.62 11.64
N VAL A 100 -0.12 16.60 11.79
CA VAL A 100 -0.89 15.34 11.86
C VAL A 100 -0.72 14.56 10.55
N LYS A 101 -0.92 15.21 9.40
CA LYS A 101 -0.73 14.59 8.09
C LYS A 101 0.67 13.98 7.94
N ALA A 102 1.71 14.74 8.27
CA ALA A 102 3.09 14.27 8.18
C ALA A 102 3.38 13.09 9.11
N SER A 103 2.76 13.06 10.29
CA SER A 103 2.88 11.95 11.24
C SER A 103 2.28 10.66 10.69
N VAL A 104 1.18 10.74 9.93
CA VAL A 104 0.49 9.58 9.38
C VAL A 104 1.15 9.07 8.09
N LEU A 105 1.57 9.99 7.21
CA LEU A 105 2.04 9.65 5.85
C LEU A 105 3.55 9.48 5.69
N ARG A 106 4.33 9.66 6.77
CA ARG A 106 5.77 9.35 6.76
C ARG A 106 6.04 7.86 6.59
N GLN A 107 7.19 7.53 6.03
CA GLN A 107 7.54 6.17 5.58
C GLN A 107 7.47 5.11 6.69
N ASP A 108 7.89 5.44 7.91
CA ASP A 108 7.86 4.56 9.07
C ASP A 108 6.43 4.26 9.52
N SER A 109 5.55 5.27 9.55
CA SER A 109 4.12 5.11 9.83
C SER A 109 3.43 4.23 8.79
N LEU A 110 3.69 4.47 7.51
CA LEU A 110 3.13 3.67 6.43
C LEU A 110 3.65 2.23 6.44
N ALA A 111 4.92 2.02 6.81
CA ALA A 111 5.47 0.68 6.98
C ALA A 111 4.80 -0.05 8.16
N TYR A 112 4.54 0.67 9.26
CA TYR A 112 3.78 0.16 10.40
C TYR A 112 2.37 -0.28 9.98
N PHE A 113 1.61 0.56 9.27
CA PHE A 113 0.27 0.21 8.79
C PHE A 113 0.30 -0.98 7.84
N ALA A 114 1.30 -1.06 6.95
CA ALA A 114 1.46 -2.21 6.06
C ALA A 114 1.66 -3.52 6.83
N VAL A 115 2.50 -3.53 7.87
CA VAL A 115 2.71 -4.74 8.67
C VAL A 115 1.48 -5.10 9.49
N LYS A 116 0.80 -4.10 10.09
CA LYS A 116 -0.44 -4.33 10.86
C LYS A 116 -1.58 -4.89 10.03
N ASN A 117 -1.53 -4.69 8.71
CA ASN A 117 -2.46 -5.24 7.74
C ASN A 117 -1.81 -6.33 6.86
N ASP A 118 -0.81 -7.03 7.39
CA ASP A 118 -0.22 -8.24 6.82
C ASP A 118 0.41 -8.15 5.42
N PHE A 119 0.62 -6.95 4.87
CA PHE A 119 1.24 -6.77 3.55
C PHE A 119 2.57 -7.51 3.40
N HIS A 120 3.38 -7.50 4.44
CA HIS A 120 4.68 -8.19 4.50
C HIS A 120 4.62 -9.70 4.22
N LYS A 121 3.46 -10.35 4.36
CA LYS A 121 3.25 -11.77 4.07
C LYS A 121 2.99 -12.05 2.58
N TYR A 122 2.54 -11.04 1.83
CA TYR A 122 2.00 -11.22 0.47
C TYR A 122 2.83 -10.56 -0.62
N VAL A 123 3.83 -9.73 -0.27
CA VAL A 123 4.72 -9.10 -1.24
C VAL A 123 5.57 -10.14 -1.98
N PHE A 124 5.62 -10.04 -3.31
CA PHE A 124 6.47 -10.89 -4.13
C PHE A 124 7.90 -10.33 -4.10
N VAL A 125 8.74 -10.95 -3.29
CA VAL A 125 10.18 -10.64 -3.16
C VAL A 125 10.94 -11.94 -2.96
N ASP A 126 12.16 -12.05 -3.49
CA ASP A 126 12.98 -13.27 -3.46
C ASP A 126 14.33 -13.08 -2.78
N ARG A 127 14.94 -11.89 -2.86
CA ARG A 127 16.25 -11.60 -2.27
C ARG A 127 16.25 -11.88 -0.76
N PRO A 128 17.15 -12.74 -0.27
CA PRO A 128 17.19 -13.11 1.15
C PRO A 128 17.32 -11.92 2.10
N VAL A 129 18.11 -10.91 1.74
CA VAL A 129 18.31 -9.70 2.53
C VAL A 129 17.02 -8.89 2.67
N GLU A 130 16.23 -8.78 1.59
CA GLU A 130 14.95 -8.05 1.60
C GLU A 130 13.90 -8.81 2.43
N LYS A 131 13.83 -10.15 2.30
CA LYS A 131 12.97 -11.01 3.13
C LYS A 131 13.32 -10.93 4.61
N ALA A 132 14.60 -11.03 4.95
CA ALA A 132 15.07 -10.90 6.33
C ALA A 132 14.71 -9.52 6.90
N SER A 133 14.93 -8.46 6.12
CA SER A 133 14.62 -7.10 6.54
C SER A 133 13.13 -6.88 6.82
N LEU A 134 12.24 -7.44 6.00
CA LEU A 134 10.79 -7.44 6.22
C LEU A 134 10.40 -8.20 7.49
N ARG A 135 10.95 -9.41 7.67
CA ARG A 135 10.68 -10.25 8.83
C ARG A 135 11.11 -9.58 10.13
N GLU A 136 12.34 -9.08 10.18
CA GLU A 136 12.86 -8.36 11.35
C GLU A 136 12.01 -7.13 11.70
N PHE A 137 11.58 -6.38 10.68
CA PHE A 137 10.71 -5.22 10.89
C PHE A 137 9.36 -5.66 11.45
N ALA A 138 8.74 -6.69 10.89
CA ALA A 138 7.47 -7.22 11.39
C ALA A 138 7.58 -7.76 12.83
N GLU A 139 8.65 -8.49 13.14
CA GLU A 139 8.95 -8.97 14.50
C GLU A 139 9.16 -7.81 15.48
N GLY A 140 9.83 -6.74 15.05
CA GLY A 140 10.04 -5.53 15.85
C GLY A 140 8.76 -4.76 16.18
N LEU A 141 7.65 -5.04 15.50
CA LEU A 141 6.34 -4.39 15.71
C LEU A 141 5.36 -5.22 16.54
N ARG A 142 5.74 -6.41 17.02
CA ARG A 142 4.86 -7.31 17.80
C ARG A 142 4.21 -6.63 19.00
N ASN A 143 4.97 -5.78 19.70
CA ASN A 143 4.52 -5.10 20.93
C ASN A 143 4.10 -3.64 20.70
N ILE A 144 4.09 -3.16 19.45
CA ILE A 144 3.70 -1.80 19.10
C ILE A 144 2.19 -1.81 18.79
N GLN A 145 1.38 -1.04 19.52
CA GLN A 145 -0.09 -1.08 19.37
C GLN A 145 -0.66 0.14 18.63
N THR A 146 0.01 1.27 18.76
CA THR A 146 -0.38 2.54 18.15
C THR A 146 0.81 3.16 17.41
N LEU A 147 0.52 4.14 16.57
CA LEU A 147 1.53 4.91 15.87
C LEU A 147 2.45 5.68 16.83
N SER A 148 1.91 6.12 17.97
CA SER A 148 2.67 6.79 19.04
C SER A 148 3.71 5.87 19.69
N ASP A 149 3.46 4.55 19.70
CA ASP A 149 4.37 3.55 20.27
C ASP A 149 5.57 3.27 19.36
N LEU A 150 5.49 3.67 18.07
CA LEU A 150 6.54 3.42 17.08
C LEU A 150 7.90 4.01 17.49
N LYS A 151 7.92 4.99 18.39
CA LYS A 151 9.16 5.53 18.98
C LYS A 151 9.99 4.47 19.70
N TYR A 152 9.36 3.42 20.25
CA TYR A 152 9.98 2.30 20.95
C TYR A 152 10.37 1.12 20.03
N ALA A 153 10.01 1.16 18.75
CA ALA A 153 10.36 0.11 17.81
C ALA A 153 11.88 0.10 17.56
N LYS A 154 12.49 -1.09 17.62
CA LYS A 154 13.93 -1.29 17.35
C LYS A 154 14.30 -0.91 15.91
N LYS A 155 13.40 -1.15 14.97
CA LYS A 155 13.56 -0.84 13.54
C LYS A 155 12.36 -0.01 13.09
N LYS A 156 12.63 1.18 12.56
CA LYS A 156 11.59 2.13 12.13
C LYS A 156 11.40 2.19 10.62
N ARG A 157 12.33 1.64 9.85
CA ARG A 157 12.32 1.73 8.37
C ARG A 157 12.19 0.36 7.75
N SER A 158 11.35 0.28 6.73
CA SER A 158 11.17 -0.89 5.87
C SER A 158 10.61 -0.43 4.54
N PHE A 159 11.02 -1.06 3.43
CA PHE A 159 10.49 -0.72 2.10
C PHE A 159 9.02 -1.12 1.91
N VAL A 160 8.43 -1.86 2.88
CA VAL A 160 7.04 -2.34 2.83
C VAL A 160 6.01 -1.21 2.67
N TYR A 161 6.33 0.02 3.11
CA TYR A 161 5.42 1.17 2.95
C TYR A 161 5.05 1.44 1.49
N LYS A 162 5.94 1.07 0.55
CA LYS A 162 5.71 1.27 -0.88
C LYS A 162 4.56 0.40 -1.39
N PHE A 163 4.42 -0.81 -0.86
CA PHE A 163 3.32 -1.71 -1.22
C PHE A 163 2.00 -1.25 -0.61
N PHE A 164 2.03 -0.65 0.58
CA PHE A 164 0.83 -0.02 1.16
C PHE A 164 0.26 1.04 0.22
N LYS A 165 1.11 1.96 -0.24
CA LYS A 165 0.77 2.96 -1.25
C LYS A 165 0.33 2.33 -2.57
N SER A 166 1.09 1.34 -3.04
CA SER A 166 0.84 0.68 -4.31
C SER A 166 -0.52 -0.02 -4.35
N VAL A 167 -0.95 -0.67 -3.27
CA VAL A 167 -2.29 -1.28 -3.20
C VAL A 167 -3.39 -0.21 -3.19
N MET A 168 -3.21 0.91 -2.47
CA MET A 168 -4.17 2.03 -2.56
C MET A 168 -4.24 2.60 -3.99
N GLY A 169 -3.10 2.72 -4.66
CA GLY A 169 -3.04 3.11 -6.07
C GLY A 169 -3.69 2.09 -7.01
N ALA A 170 -3.54 0.79 -6.73
CA ALA A 170 -4.17 -0.29 -7.49
C ALA A 170 -5.69 -0.23 -7.43
N ILE A 171 -6.25 -0.07 -6.23
CA ILE A 171 -7.69 0.09 -6.01
C ILE A 171 -8.17 1.35 -6.73
N PHE A 172 -7.44 2.47 -6.56
CA PHE A 172 -7.79 3.75 -7.18
C PHE A 172 -7.88 3.65 -8.69
N VAL A 173 -6.89 3.01 -9.34
CA VAL A 173 -6.89 2.83 -10.80
C VAL A 173 -7.99 1.86 -11.25
N ASP A 174 -8.13 0.71 -10.56
CA ASP A 174 -9.08 -0.34 -10.92
C ASP A 174 -10.55 0.11 -10.78
N CYS A 175 -10.85 1.00 -9.83
CA CYS A 175 -12.18 1.58 -9.66
C CYS A 175 -12.46 2.81 -10.56
N GLY A 176 -11.59 3.10 -11.52
CA GLY A 176 -11.76 4.24 -12.44
C GLY A 176 -11.45 5.59 -11.80
N TYR A 177 -10.42 5.66 -10.95
CA TYR A 177 -9.97 6.86 -10.25
C TYR A 177 -11.02 7.45 -9.29
N ASN A 178 -11.85 6.60 -8.69
CA ASN A 178 -12.87 7.02 -7.73
C ASN A 178 -12.35 6.94 -6.28
N VAL A 179 -11.99 8.10 -5.73
CA VAL A 179 -11.46 8.21 -4.35
C VAL A 179 -12.45 7.74 -3.28
N GLN A 180 -13.76 7.84 -3.53
CA GLN A 180 -14.80 7.42 -2.57
C GLN A 180 -14.80 5.91 -2.34
N VAL A 181 -14.24 5.13 -3.28
CA VAL A 181 -14.07 3.68 -3.13
C VAL A 181 -12.82 3.35 -2.29
N VAL A 182 -11.76 4.14 -2.44
CA VAL A 182 -10.48 3.92 -1.73
C VAL A 182 -10.56 4.36 -0.27
N GLU A 183 -11.24 5.47 0.00
CA GLU A 183 -11.34 6.09 1.33
C GLU A 183 -11.75 5.12 2.46
N PRO A 184 -12.87 4.37 2.38
CA PRO A 184 -13.27 3.48 3.47
C PRO A 184 -12.25 2.36 3.74
N ILE A 185 -11.58 1.86 2.70
CA ILE A 185 -10.55 0.82 2.81
C ILE A 185 -9.31 1.38 3.51
N LEU A 186 -8.83 2.55 3.08
CA LEU A 186 -7.69 3.21 3.72
C LEU A 186 -8.01 3.55 5.18
N LEU A 187 -9.17 4.15 5.45
CA LEU A 187 -9.56 4.56 6.80
C LEU A 187 -9.73 3.35 7.73
N LYS A 188 -10.21 2.19 7.27
CA LYS A 188 -10.21 0.95 8.07
C LYS A 188 -8.82 0.63 8.64
N MET A 189 -7.76 0.96 7.90
CA MET A 189 -6.37 0.64 8.27
C MET A 189 -5.70 1.71 9.14
N VAL A 190 -6.06 2.99 9.00
CA VAL A 190 -5.31 4.10 9.62
C VAL A 190 -6.13 4.96 10.58
N LYS A 191 -7.46 4.92 10.52
CA LYS A 191 -8.34 5.88 11.23
C LYS A 191 -8.08 5.93 12.73
N LYS A 192 -7.94 4.77 13.39
CA LYS A 192 -7.68 4.69 14.83
C LYS A 192 -6.46 5.53 15.23
N ASP A 193 -5.38 5.46 14.45
CA ASP A 193 -4.15 6.19 14.74
C ASP A 193 -4.24 7.66 14.35
N ILE A 194 -5.00 8.02 13.31
CA ILE A 194 -5.29 9.42 12.98
C ILE A 194 -6.10 10.06 14.12
N ASP A 195 -7.14 9.41 14.60
CA ASP A 195 -8.02 9.94 15.66
C ASP A 195 -7.27 10.20 16.97
N LEU A 196 -6.21 9.43 17.27
CA LEU A 196 -5.35 9.66 18.43
C LEU A 196 -4.45 10.90 18.30
N LEU A 197 -4.31 11.45 17.09
CA LEU A 197 -3.48 12.63 16.79
C LEU A 197 -4.30 13.93 16.64
N LEU A 198 -5.63 13.83 16.50
CA LEU A 198 -6.57 14.94 16.28
C LEU A 198 -7.11 15.54 17.59
#